data_AF-A0A2A9NEK7-F1
#
_entry.id   AF-A0A2A9NEK7-F1
#
_cell.length_a   1.000
_cell.length_b   1.000
_cell.length_c   1.000
_cell.angle_alpha   90.00
_cell.angle_beta   90.00
_cell.angle_gamma   90.00
#
_symmetry.space_group_name_H-M   'P 1'
#
loop_
_entity.id
_entity.type
_entity.pdbx_description
1 polymer ?
#
loop_
_entity_poly.entity_id
_entity_poly.type
_entity_poly.pdbx_seq_one_letter_code
_entity_poly.pdbx_strand_id
1 'polypeptide(L)' 'PVERLPPDVLVNIFIHCLQKRAASNTTGAAPLLLCEVCSSWRTLALQTPRLW' A
#
# COMPACT_ATOMS: atom_id res chain seq x y z
N PRO A 1 -13.79 9.81 -5.21
CA PRO A 1 -12.38 9.95 -4.80
C PRO A 1 -11.97 8.82 -3.87
N VAL A 2 -10.75 8.31 -3.99
CA VAL A 2 -10.24 7.19 -3.16
C VAL A 2 -10.21 7.54 -1.66
N GLU A 3 -10.17 8.82 -1.33
CA GLU A 3 -10.22 9.36 0.03
C GLU A 3 -11.56 9.12 0.75
N ARG A 4 -12.60 8.68 0.03
CA ARG A 4 -13.88 8.28 0.64
C ARG A 4 -13.87 6.85 1.17
N LEU A 5 -12.86 6.05 0.84
CA LEU A 5 -12.73 4.71 1.42
C LEU A 5 -12.18 4.82 2.84
N PRO A 6 -12.66 3.96 3.76
CA PRO A 6 -12.04 3.83 5.07
C PRO A 6 -10.57 3.42 4.94
N PRO A 7 -9.68 3.95 5.80
CA PRO A 7 -8.25 3.66 5.76
C PRO A 7 -7.95 2.16 5.88
N ASP A 8 -8.71 1.41 6.70
CA ASP A 8 -8.54 -0.04 6.86
C ASP A 8 -8.82 -0.83 5.57
N VAL A 9 -9.81 -0.41 4.77
CA VAL A 9 -10.11 -1.07 3.49
C VAL A 9 -8.95 -0.84 2.52
N LEU A 10 -8.44 0.39 2.50
CA LEU A 10 -7.35 0.81 1.63
C LEU A 10 -6.04 0.07 1.97
N VAL A 11 -5.75 -0.08 3.27
CA VAL A 11 -4.65 -0.91 3.79
C VAL A 11 -4.81 -2.37 3.40
N ASN A 12 -6.01 -2.95 3.51
CA ASN A 12 -6.23 -4.33 3.10
C ASN A 12 -5.98 -4.53 1.61
N ILE A 13 -6.43 -3.59 0.76
CA ILE A 13 -6.13 -3.62 -0.68
C ILE A 13 -4.63 -3.60 -0.92
N PHE A 14 -3.89 -2.72 -0.22
CA PHE A 14 -2.44 -2.65 -0.33
C PHE A 14 -1.76 -3.98 0.03
N ILE A 15 -2.13 -4.58 1.16
CA ILE A 15 -1.59 -5.89 1.59
C ILE A 15 -1.82 -6.96 0.52
N HIS A 16 -3.03 -7.06 -0.04
CA HIS A 16 -3.33 -8.05 -1.08
C HIS A 16 -2.55 -7.80 -2.37
N CYS A 17 -2.42 -6.54 -2.79
CA CYS A 17 -1.62 -6.15 -3.95
C CYS A 17 -0.14 -6.48 -3.75
N LEU A 18 0.41 -6.21 -2.57
CA LEU A 18 1.79 -6.51 -2.19
C LEU A 18 2.04 -8.02 -2.15
N GLN A 19 1.16 -8.80 -1.52
CA GLN A 19 1.28 -10.27 -1.46
C GLN A 19 1.28 -10.90 -2.85
N LYS A 20 0.38 -10.44 -3.75
CA LYS A 20 0.35 -10.90 -5.15
C LYS A 20 1.65 -10.57 -5.88
N ARG A 21 2.30 -9.44 -5.56
CA ARG A 21 3.57 -9.03 -6.18
C ARG A 21 4.79 -9.71 -5.55
N ALA A 22 4.77 -9.97 -4.25
CA ALA A 22 5.81 -10.74 -3.57
C ALA A 22 5.92 -12.16 -4.14
N ALA A 23 4.78 -12.78 -4.49
CA ALA A 23 4.76 -14.05 -5.24
C ALA A 23 5.43 -13.96 -6.62
N SER A 24 5.63 -12.74 -7.16
CA SER A 24 6.31 -12.46 -8.43
C SER A 24 7.78 -12.03 -8.24
N ASN A 25 8.40 -12.31 -7.08
CA ASN A 25 9.82 -12.04 -6.75
C ASN A 25 10.25 -10.55 -6.83
N THR A 26 9.31 -9.60 -6.78
CA THR A 26 9.58 -8.15 -6.87
C THR A 26 9.27 -7.45 -5.55
N THR A 27 10.01 -7.80 -4.50
CA THR A 27 9.71 -7.40 -3.11
C THR A 27 10.24 -6.00 -2.73
N GLY A 28 11.29 -5.51 -3.37
CA GLY A 28 12.04 -4.33 -2.87
C GLY A 28 11.42 -2.96 -3.10
N ALA A 29 10.51 -2.80 -4.07
CA ALA A 29 9.98 -1.48 -4.48
C ALA A 29 8.51 -1.26 -4.10
N ALA A 30 7.87 -2.24 -3.50
CA ALA A 30 6.41 -2.34 -3.50
C ALA A 30 5.70 -1.30 -2.58
N PRO A 31 6.19 -0.96 -1.37
CA PRO A 31 5.60 0.12 -0.57
C PRO A 31 5.91 1.50 -1.13
N LEU A 32 7.08 1.65 -1.77
CA LEU A 32 7.50 2.91 -2.40
C LEU A 32 6.55 3.30 -3.54
N LEU A 33 6.12 2.34 -4.35
CA LEU A 33 5.13 2.60 -5.42
C LEU A 33 3.80 3.14 -4.89
N LEU A 34 3.33 2.66 -3.73
CA LEU A 34 2.09 3.17 -3.11
C LEU A 34 2.27 4.61 -2.60
N CYS A 35 3.47 4.93 -2.12
CA CYS A 35 3.82 6.26 -1.64
C CYS A 35 3.87 7.32 -2.77
N GLU A 36 4.11 6.91 -4.01
CA GLU A 36 4.21 7.81 -5.17
C GLU A 36 2.85 8.19 -5.78
N VAL A 37 1.74 7.58 -5.37
CA VAL A 37 0.42 7.84 -5.96
C VAL A 37 -0.18 9.17 -5.48
N CYS A 38 -0.22 9.39 -4.17
CA CYS A 38 -0.68 10.63 -3.56
C CYS A 38 -0.22 10.74 -2.10
N SER A 39 -0.30 11.95 -1.51
CA SER A 39 0.08 12.21 -0.11
C SER A 39 -0.70 11.36 0.89
N SER A 40 -2.00 11.18 0.68
CA SER A 40 -2.86 10.35 1.55
C SER A 40 -2.40 8.88 1.60
N TRP A 41 -2.06 8.30 0.44
CA TRP A 41 -1.56 6.93 0.36
C TRP A 41 -0.18 6.79 0.99
N ARG A 42 0.69 7.79 0.80
CA ARG A 42 2.00 7.84 1.46
C ARG A 42 1.87 7.85 2.98
N THR A 43 0.99 8.69 3.52
CA THR A 43 0.73 8.75 4.96
C THR A 43 0.21 7.40 5.47
N LEU A 44 -0.77 6.79 4.80
CA LEU A 44 -1.29 5.48 5.20
C LEU A 44 -0.25 4.36 5.10
N ALA A 45 0.58 4.36 4.05
CA ALA A 45 1.62 3.37 3.86
C ALA A 45 2.72 3.46 4.94
N LEU A 46 3.09 4.68 5.34
CA LEU A 46 4.04 4.93 6.43
C LEU A 46 3.46 4.59 7.81
N GLN A 47 2.15 4.81 8.02
CA GLN A 47 1.46 4.50 9.28
C GLN A 47 1.14 3.00 9.44
N THR A 48 1.36 2.18 8.41
CA THR A 48 1.03 0.76 8.43
C THR A 48 2.31 -0.09 8.33
N PRO A 49 2.94 -0.46 9.46
CA PRO A 49 4.17 -1.27 9.47
C PRO A 49 4.04 -2.60 8.73
N ARG A 50 2.82 -3.17 8.65
CA ARG A 50 2.54 -4.44 7.95
C ARG A 50 2.75 -4.40 6.43
N LEU A 51 2.96 -3.22 5.86
CA LEU A 51 3.22 -3.04 4.43
C LEU A 51 4.71 -3.08 4.09
N TRP A 52 5.60 -3.05 5.08
CA TRP A 52 7.06 -3.10 4.97
C TRP A 52 7.56 -4.49 5.37
#